data_AF-A0A643EXS5-F1
#
_entry.id   AF-A0A643EXS5-F1
#
_cell.length_a   1.000
_cell.length_b   1.000
_cell.length_c   1.000
_cell.angle_alpha   90.00
_cell.angle_beta   90.00
_cell.angle_gamma   90.00
#
_symmetry.space_group_name_H-M   'P 1'
#
loop_
_entity.id
_entity.type
_entity.pdbx_description
1 polymer ?
#
loop_
_entity_poly.entity_id
_entity_poly.type
_entity_poly.pdbx_seq_one_letter_code
_entity_poly.pdbx_strand_id
1 'polypeptide(L)'
;MSEQAQGAGARVNTGGNAFPSPDWNGGWKGPDASHGMTLRDHFAGIAMGALYSNGQTQAIISRCAKDDGVAATTYAAKAAYEIADAMIAARGH
;
A
#
# COMPACT_ATOMS: atom_id res chain seq x y z
N MET A 1 -5.64 -6.93 31.24
CA MET A 1 -5.85 -7.73 30.01
C MET A 1 -5.32 -6.90 28.86
N SER A 2 -3.99 -6.81 28.78
CA SER A 2 -3.15 -7.51 27.78
C SER A 2 -3.22 -6.83 26.41
N GLU A 3 -2.79 -5.58 26.41
CA GLU A 3 -1.97 -5.00 25.34
C GLU A 3 -0.69 -5.83 25.23
N GLN A 4 -0.30 -6.20 23.99
CA GLN A 4 0.98 -6.80 23.55
C GLN A 4 0.79 -8.11 22.78
N ALA A 5 0.66 -7.99 21.46
CA ALA A 5 1.24 -8.92 20.49
C ALA A 5 1.15 -8.32 19.06
N GLN A 6 1.73 -7.14 18.84
CA GLN A 6 2.20 -6.79 17.50
C GLN A 6 3.69 -7.07 17.50
N GLY A 7 4.06 -8.19 16.86
CA GLY A 7 5.42 -8.69 16.79
C GLY A 7 6.41 -7.64 16.27
N ALA A 8 7.61 -7.68 16.85
CA ALA A 8 8.73 -6.80 16.57
C ALA A 8 9.36 -7.06 15.18
N GLY A 9 8.60 -6.80 14.11
CA GLY A 9 9.14 -6.34 12.83
C GLY A 9 8.91 -4.83 12.75
N ALA A 10 9.82 -4.07 12.14
CA ALA A 10 9.63 -2.63 11.96
C ALA A 10 8.20 -2.36 11.45
N ARG A 11 7.42 -1.57 12.19
CA ARG A 11 6.07 -1.19 11.78
C ARG A 11 6.20 -0.46 10.44
N VAL A 12 5.73 -1.09 9.36
CA VAL A 12 5.72 -0.48 8.03
C VAL A 12 4.90 0.80 8.13
N ASN A 13 5.44 1.92 7.66
CA ASN A 13 4.71 3.19 7.64
C ASN A 13 3.58 3.10 6.60
N THR A 14 2.34 2.95 7.05
CA THR A 14 1.19 2.77 6.17
C THR A 14 0.50 4.09 5.79
N GLY A 15 0.93 5.22 6.35
CA GLY A 15 0.32 6.53 6.12
C GLY A 15 -1.08 6.71 6.73
N GLY A 16 -1.54 5.76 7.56
CA GLY A 16 -2.87 5.78 8.19
C GLY A 16 -3.98 5.25 7.26
N ASN A 17 -5.24 5.58 7.57
CA ASN A 17 -6.40 5.17 6.77
C ASN A 17 -6.42 5.93 5.43
N ALA A 18 -6.67 5.23 4.32
CA ALA A 18 -6.78 5.85 2.99
C ALA A 18 -7.96 6.81 2.87
N PHE A 19 -9.06 6.50 3.57
CA PHE A 19 -10.29 7.28 3.54
C PHE A 19 -10.64 7.75 4.95
N PRO A 20 -11.32 8.90 5.09
CA PRO A 20 -11.83 9.35 6.38
C PRO A 20 -12.69 8.26 7.02
N SER A 21 -12.40 7.94 8.28
CA SER A 21 -13.38 7.19 9.08
C SER A 21 -14.51 8.16 9.44
N PRO A 22 -15.78 7.75 9.43
CA PRO A 22 -16.85 8.59 9.91
C PRO A 22 -16.55 9.01 11.36
N ASP A 23 -16.55 10.32 11.63
CA ASP A 23 -16.48 10.88 12.99
C ASP A 23 -17.81 10.59 13.71
N TRP A 24 -18.07 9.32 14.03
CA TRP A 24 -19.35 8.89 14.58
C TRP A 24 -19.34 9.15 16.10
N ASN A 25 -19.94 10.28 16.52
CA ASN A 25 -20.07 10.70 17.92
C ASN A 25 -21.05 9.85 18.75
N GLY A 26 -21.26 8.57 18.40
CA GLY A 26 -22.28 7.71 18.99
C GLY A 26 -21.77 6.30 19.20
N GLY A 27 -21.16 6.05 20.37
CA GLY A 27 -21.11 4.80 21.16
C GLY A 27 -20.67 3.47 20.52
N TRP A 28 -20.70 3.31 19.21
CA TRP A 28 -20.48 2.05 18.52
C TRP A 28 -19.01 1.91 18.16
N LYS A 29 -18.24 1.32 19.08
CA LYS A 29 -16.89 0.80 18.82
C LYS A 29 -17.00 -0.56 18.14
N GLY A 30 -17.68 -0.60 16.99
CA GLY A 30 -17.69 -1.79 16.15
C GLY A 30 -16.26 -2.09 15.71
N PRO A 31 -15.86 -3.37 15.63
CA PRO A 31 -14.50 -3.76 15.30
C PRO A 31 -14.07 -3.38 13.87
N ASP A 32 -14.83 -2.61 13.08
CA ASP A 32 -14.61 -2.48 11.63
C ASP A 32 -14.46 -1.03 11.12
N ALA A 33 -14.65 0.01 11.94
CA ALA A 33 -14.52 1.40 11.47
C ALA A 33 -13.06 1.87 11.26
N SER A 34 -12.09 1.10 11.78
CA SER A 34 -10.65 1.39 11.76
C SER A 34 -9.82 0.40 10.93
N HIS A 35 -10.45 -0.58 10.27
CA HIS A 35 -9.76 -1.66 9.53
C HIS A 35 -9.91 -1.55 8.00
N GLY A 36 -10.11 -0.33 7.50
CA GLY A 36 -10.16 -0.07 6.06
C GLY A 36 -8.78 -0.16 5.38
N MET A 37 -8.77 0.08 4.07
CA MET A 37 -7.54 0.17 3.26
C MET A 37 -6.59 1.25 3.83
N THR A 38 -5.29 0.94 3.92
CA THR A 38 -4.31 1.95 4.34
C THR A 38 -3.97 2.90 3.19
N LEU A 39 -3.46 4.08 3.51
CA LEU A 39 -3.05 5.04 2.49
C LEU A 39 -1.96 4.46 1.56
N ARG A 40 -1.05 3.65 2.12
CA ARG A 40 -0.06 2.88 1.38
C ARG A 40 -0.70 1.96 0.35
N ASP A 41 -1.71 1.19 0.75
CA ASP A 41 -2.41 0.25 -0.13
C ASP A 41 -3.18 1.01 -1.23
N HIS A 42 -3.77 2.15 -0.89
CA HIS A 42 -4.48 3.00 -1.85
C HIS A 42 -3.54 3.56 -2.93
N PHE A 43 -2.41 4.13 -2.53
CA PHE A 43 -1.39 4.62 -3.47
C PHE A 43 -0.80 3.49 -4.31
N ALA A 44 -0.52 2.34 -3.70
CA ALA A 44 -0.04 1.17 -4.43
C ALA A 44 -1.06 0.71 -5.49
N GLY A 45 -2.36 0.71 -5.15
CA GLY A 45 -3.44 0.39 -6.10
C GLY A 45 -3.48 1.34 -7.30
N ILE A 46 -3.38 2.66 -7.05
CA ILE A 46 -3.33 3.67 -8.12
C ILE A 46 -2.09 3.47 -9.01
N ALA A 47 -0.91 3.32 -8.39
CA ALA A 47 0.35 3.11 -9.08
C ALA A 47 0.30 1.85 -9.95
N MET A 48 -0.25 0.76 -9.41
CA MET A 48 -0.42 -0.50 -10.15
C MET A 48 -1.33 -0.31 -11.38
N GLY A 49 -2.44 0.43 -11.26
CA GLY A 49 -3.29 0.77 -12.39
C GLY A 49 -2.51 1.48 -13.51
N ALA A 50 -1.68 2.47 -13.15
CA ALA A 50 -0.84 3.17 -14.11
C ALA A 50 0.21 2.27 -14.77
N LEU A 51 0.86 1.39 -14.00
CA LEU A 51 1.86 0.43 -14.50
C LEU A 51 1.28 -0.52 -15.56
N TYR A 52 0.02 -0.89 -15.44
CA TYR A 52 -0.67 -1.77 -16.40
C TYR A 52 -1.46 -1.02 -17.49
N SER A 53 -1.60 0.30 -17.40
CA SER A 53 -2.45 1.09 -18.30
C SER A 53 -1.99 1.12 -19.77
N ASN A 54 -0.72 0.83 -20.06
CA ASN A 54 -0.19 0.87 -21.42
C ASN A 54 0.82 -0.27 -21.70
N GLY A 55 0.87 -0.72 -22.95
CA GLY A 55 1.71 -1.86 -23.36
C GLY A 55 3.22 -1.60 -23.28
N GLN A 56 3.66 -0.35 -23.41
CA GLN A 56 5.09 -0.01 -23.32
C GLN A 56 5.60 -0.19 -21.88
N THR A 57 4.86 0.27 -20.88
CA THR A 57 5.19 0.07 -19.47
C THR A 57 5.16 -1.41 -19.10
N GLN A 58 4.18 -2.17 -19.61
CA GLN A 58 4.13 -3.62 -19.39
C GLN A 58 5.35 -4.36 -19.99
N ALA A 59 5.83 -3.95 -21.16
CA ALA A 59 7.02 -4.52 -21.78
C ALA A 59 8.30 -4.21 -20.97
N ILE A 60 8.41 -2.99 -20.45
CA ILE A 60 9.51 -2.58 -19.56
C ILE A 60 9.49 -3.41 -18.27
N ILE A 61 8.34 -3.52 -17.60
CA ILE A 61 8.17 -4.32 -16.39
C ILE A 61 8.55 -5.78 -16.64
N SER A 62 8.08 -6.36 -17.74
CA SER A 62 8.39 -7.76 -18.09
C SER A 62 9.88 -7.98 -18.31
N ARG A 63 10.56 -7.02 -18.93
CA ARG A 63 12.02 -7.07 -19.12
C ARG A 63 12.76 -6.97 -17.78
N CYS A 64 12.45 -5.96 -16.97
CA CYS A 64 13.09 -5.78 -15.67
C CYS A 64 12.85 -6.97 -14.73
N ALA A 65 11.63 -7.51 -14.71
CA ALA A 65 11.30 -8.69 -13.92
C ALA A 65 12.11 -9.92 -14.36
N LYS A 66 12.35 -10.08 -15.67
CA LYS A 66 13.20 -11.15 -16.21
C LYS A 66 14.66 -10.97 -15.79
N ASP A 67 15.18 -9.74 -15.86
CA ASP A 67 16.55 -9.42 -15.44
C ASP A 67 16.74 -9.70 -13.93
N ASP A 68 15.71 -9.45 -13.12
CA ASP A 68 15.68 -9.72 -11.68
C ASP A 68 15.33 -11.19 -11.31
N GLY A 69 14.99 -12.03 -12.29
CA GLY A 69 14.60 -13.42 -12.06
C GLY A 69 13.28 -13.60 -11.30
N VAL A 70 12.36 -12.64 -11.37
CA VAL A 70 11.06 -12.67 -10.68
C VAL A 70 9.89 -12.60 -11.67
N ALA A 71 8.68 -12.96 -11.21
CA ALA A 71 7.48 -12.77 -12.02
C ALA A 71 7.20 -11.28 -12.25
N ALA A 72 6.70 -10.93 -13.45
CA ALA A 72 6.35 -9.55 -13.80
C ALA A 72 5.33 -8.92 -12.83
N THR A 73 4.38 -9.72 -12.33
CA THR A 73 3.41 -9.29 -11.31
C THR A 73 4.07 -8.99 -9.97
N THR A 74 5.05 -9.80 -9.55
CA THR A 74 5.82 -9.55 -8.32
C THR A 74 6.64 -8.28 -8.44
N TYR A 75 7.29 -8.05 -9.59
CA TYR A 75 8.03 -6.83 -9.86
C TYR A 75 7.11 -5.60 -9.83
N ALA A 76 5.97 -5.65 -10.54
CA ALA A 76 5.00 -4.56 -10.56
C ALA A 76 4.43 -4.24 -9.18
N ALA A 77 4.14 -5.26 -8.36
CA ALA A 77 3.67 -5.06 -7.00
C ALA A 77 4.72 -4.36 -6.13
N LYS A 78 6.00 -4.77 -6.20
CA LYS A 78 7.09 -4.10 -5.49
C LYS A 78 7.23 -2.65 -5.91
N ALA A 79 7.30 -2.39 -7.21
CA ALA A 79 7.40 -1.03 -7.75
C ALA A 79 6.21 -0.15 -7.32
N ALA A 80 4.99 -0.69 -7.30
CA ALA A 80 3.81 0.04 -6.83
C ALA A 80 3.89 0.42 -5.35
N TYR A 81 4.37 -0.49 -4.49
CA TYR A 81 4.59 -0.18 -3.07
C TYR A 81 5.76 0.79 -2.84
N GLU A 82 6.82 0.72 -3.63
CA GLU A 82 7.93 1.69 -3.58
C GLU A 82 7.45 3.11 -3.96
N ILE A 83 6.58 3.23 -4.98
CA ILE A 83 5.92 4.49 -5.32
C ILE A 83 5.04 4.97 -4.16
N ALA A 84 4.27 4.08 -3.54
CA ALA A 84 3.42 4.42 -2.39
C ALA A 84 4.24 4.93 -1.20
N ASP A 85 5.36 4.26 -0.90
CA ASP A 85 6.28 4.64 0.18
C ASP A 85 6.91 6.01 -0.10
N ALA A 86 7.28 6.29 -1.34
CA ALA A 86 7.78 7.61 -1.76
C ALA A 86 6.71 8.71 -1.62
N MET A 87 5.44 8.42 -1.93
CA MET A 87 4.33 9.35 -1.76
C MET A 87 4.05 9.65 -0.27
N ILE A 88 4.15 8.65 0.60
CA ILE A 88 4.01 8.82 2.05
C ILE A 88 5.15 9.68 2.61
N ALA A 89 6.40 9.37 2.22
CA ALA A 89 7.57 10.14 2.65
C ALA A 89 7.48 11.61 2.21
N ALA A 90 7.02 11.88 0.99
CA ALA A 90 6.82 13.24 0.48
C ALA A 90 5.78 14.06 1.28
N ARG A 91 4.85 13.40 1.99
CA ARG A 91 3.85 14.05 2.86
C ARG A 91 4.39 14.36 4.26
N GLY A 92 5.60 13.90 4.61
CA GLY A 92 6.19 14.09 5.93
C GLY A 92 5.68 13.12 7.00
N HIS A 93 5.21 11.95 6.60
CA HIS A 93 4.82 10.85 7.50
C HIS A 93 5.97 9.90 7.79
#